data_AF-A0A3D5QE33-F1
#
_entry.id   AF-A0A3D5QE33-F1
#
_cell.length_a   1.000
_cell.length_b   1.000
_cell.length_c   1.000
_cell.angle_alpha   90.00
_cell.angle_beta   90.00
_cell.angle_gamma   90.00
#
_symmetry.space_group_name_H-M   'P 1'
#
loop_
_entity.id
_entity.type
_entity.pdbx_description
1 polymer ?
#
loop_
_entity_poly.entity_id
_entity_poly.type
_entity_poly.pdbx_seq_one_letter_code
_entity_poly.pdbx_strand_id
1 'polypeptide(L)' 'FDYIVIHGHTPVLKLTGYAESGKPFFNKDMDDNIVSINIDTGCVYGGSLSALVTNDGKTFDFEAVGCRD' A
#
# COMPACT_ATOMS: atom_id res chain seq x y z
N PHE A 1 -1.37 8.72 -18.58
CA PHE A 1 -1.36 7.25 -18.45
C PHE A 1 -2.57 6.88 -17.62
N ASP A 2 -3.43 5.97 -18.09
CA ASP A 2 -4.73 5.67 -17.47
C ASP A 2 -4.71 4.44 -16.56
N TYR A 3 -3.53 4.10 -16.01
CA TYR A 3 -3.34 2.92 -15.17
C TYR A 3 -2.77 3.32 -13.82
N ILE A 4 -3.28 2.70 -12.76
CA ILE A 4 -2.70 2.77 -11.41
C ILE A 4 -1.76 1.59 -11.25
N VAL A 5 -0.53 1.85 -10.83
CA VAL A 5 0.45 0.78 -10.53
C VAL A 5 0.30 0.34 -9.08
N ILE A 6 0.01 -0.94 -8.86
CA ILE A 6 0.08 -1.58 -7.53
C ILE A 6 1.47 -2.22 -7.41
N HIS A 7 2.22 -1.87 -6.36
CA HIS A 7 3.61 -2.32 -6.20
C HIS A 7 4.00 -2.56 -4.74
N GLY A 8 5.19 -3.10 -4.56
CA GLY A 8 5.83 -3.32 -3.26
C GLY A 8 7.34 -3.08 -3.34
N HIS A 9 8.15 -3.98 -2.77
CA HIS A 9 9.62 -3.95 -2.73
C HIS A 9 10.25 -2.94 -1.77
N THR A 10 9.79 -1.68 -1.77
CA THR A 10 10.22 -0.69 -0.77
C THR A 10 9.17 -0.59 0.32
N PRO A 11 9.47 -0.99 1.57
CA PRO A 11 8.50 -0.90 2.65
C PRO A 11 8.01 0.53 2.85
N VAL A 12 6.71 0.71 3.09
CA VAL A 12 6.07 2.00 3.39
C VAL A 12 6.77 2.70 4.56
N LEU A 13 7.30 1.95 5.53
CA LEU A 13 8.16 2.44 6.60
C LEU A 13 9.28 3.38 6.13
N LYS A 14 9.90 3.10 4.97
CA LYS A 14 10.98 3.91 4.40
C LYS A 14 10.48 5.22 3.77
N LEU A 15 9.19 5.30 3.47
CA LEU A 15 8.54 6.45 2.83
C LEU A 15 7.91 7.39 3.87
N THR A 16 7.23 6.83 4.87
CA THR A 16 6.38 7.59 5.81
C THR A 16 6.88 7.56 7.25
N GLY A 17 7.87 6.73 7.57
CA GLY A 17 8.26 6.44 8.96
C GLY A 17 7.29 5.49 9.67
N TYR A 18 7.58 5.17 10.94
CA TYR A 18 6.91 4.08 11.68
C TYR A 18 5.41 4.30 11.90
N ALA A 19 4.98 5.54 12.15
CA ALA A 19 3.60 5.84 12.54
C ALA A 19 2.56 5.41 11.48
N GLU A 20 2.93 5.51 10.19
CA GLU A 20 2.04 5.23 9.06
C GLU A 20 2.43 3.95 8.29
N SER A 21 3.46 3.22 8.77
CA SER A 21 4.05 2.08 8.07
C SER A 21 3.17 0.82 7.97
N GLY A 22 2.13 0.73 8.79
CA GLY A 22 1.26 -0.45 8.88
C GLY A 22 0.13 -0.50 7.85
N LYS A 23 0.06 0.49 6.94
CA LYS A 23 -1.00 0.62 5.94
C LYS A 23 -0.41 0.84 4.55
N PRO A 24 -1.11 0.41 3.48
CA PRO A 24 -0.72 0.74 2.12
C PRO A 24 -0.58 2.25 1.91
N PHE A 25 0.40 2.65 1.11
CA PHE A 25 0.68 4.06 0.81
C PHE A 25 0.14 4.45 -0.55
N PHE A 26 -0.61 5.54 -0.59
CA PHE A 26 -1.13 6.13 -1.82
C PHE A 26 -0.21 7.25 -2.27
N ASN A 27 0.47 7.04 -3.40
CA ASN A 27 1.17 8.12 -4.07
C ASN A 27 0.19 8.85 -4.98
N LYS A 28 0.07 10.16 -4.79
CA LYS A 28 -0.86 11.00 -5.53
C LYS A 28 -0.13 12.14 -6.23
N ASP A 29 -0.71 12.62 -7.34
CA ASP A 29 -0.23 13.82 -8.01
C ASP A 29 -0.71 15.11 -7.31
N MET A 30 -0.45 16.26 -7.93
CA MET A 30 -0.83 17.57 -7.37
C MET A 30 -2.34 17.82 -7.39
N ASP A 31 -3.10 17.06 -8.17
CA ASP A 31 -4.55 17.17 -8.32
C ASP A 31 -5.29 16.09 -7.49
N ASP A 32 -4.57 15.43 -6.57
CA ASP A 32 -5.05 14.34 -5.69
C ASP A 32 -5.46 13.05 -6.44
N ASN A 33 -5.06 12.88 -7.71
CA ASN A 33 -5.27 11.62 -8.43
C ASN A 33 -4.25 10.57 -7.97
N ILE A 34 -4.71 9.32 -7.85
CA ILE A 34 -3.83 8.20 -7.48
C ILE A 34 -2.91 7.86 -8.67
N VAL A 35 -1.61 7.96 -8.43
CA VAL A 35 -0.56 7.57 -9.39
C VAL A 35 -0.13 6.11 -9.16
N SER A 36 0.05 5.72 -7.90
CA SER A 36 0.43 4.36 -7.55
C SER A 36 0.05 4.00 -6.11
N ILE A 37 -0.09 2.72 -5.81
CA ILE A 37 -0.36 2.21 -4.47
C ILE A 37 0.75 1.23 -4.09
N ASN A 38 1.43 1.50 -2.97
CA ASN A 38 2.44 0.62 -2.39
C ASN A 38 1.79 -0.25 -1.29
N ILE A 39 1.81 -1.58 -1.46
CA ILE A 39 1.26 -2.57 -0.51
C ILE A 39 2.36 -3.27 0.31
N ASP A 40 3.63 -2.88 0.19
CA ASP A 40 4.70 -3.37 1.05
C ASP A 40 4.64 -2.68 2.42
N THR A 41 3.81 -3.20 3.30
CA THR A 41 3.65 -2.73 4.67
C THR A 41 4.70 -3.30 5.63
N GLY A 42 5.80 -3.84 5.10
CA GLY A 42 6.97 -4.23 5.88
C GLY A 42 6.71 -5.37 6.87
N CYS A 43 5.94 -6.40 6.48
CA CYS A 43 5.62 -7.56 7.31
C CYS A 43 6.84 -8.12 8.07
N VAL A 44 7.95 -8.38 7.36
CA VAL A 44 9.18 -8.94 7.93
C VAL A 44 9.92 -8.00 8.89
N TYR A 45 9.53 -6.72 8.93
CA TYR A 45 10.09 -5.70 9.81
C TYR A 45 9.15 -5.40 11.01
N GLY A 46 8.20 -6.29 11.29
CA GLY A 46 7.23 -6.14 12.39
C GLY A 46 6.03 -5.25 12.05
N GLY A 47 5.82 -4.98 10.75
CA GLY A 47 4.64 -4.31 10.22
C GLY A 47 3.49 -5.30 9.95
N SER A 48 2.88 -5.21 8.78
CA SER A 48 1.77 -6.07 8.35
C SER A 48 2.05 -6.69 6.99
N LEU A 49 1.40 -7.83 6.71
CA LEU A 49 1.23 -8.34 5.35
C LEU A 49 -0.06 -7.74 4.81
N SER A 50 0.02 -7.07 3.66
CA SER A 50 -1.16 -6.47 3.04
C SER A 50 -1.41 -7.01 1.64
N ALA A 51 -2.68 -7.01 1.26
CA ALA A 51 -3.15 -7.40 -0.05
C ALA A 51 -4.16 -6.36 -0.55
N LEU A 52 -4.16 -6.13 -1.85
CA LEU A 52 -5.22 -5.38 -2.53
C LEU A 52 -6.21 -6.37 -3.14
N VAL A 53 -7.48 -6.18 -2.82
CA VAL A 53 -8.60 -6.93 -3.39
C VAL A 53 -9.26 -6.05 -4.42
N THR A 54 -9.52 -6.56 -5.63
CA THR A 54 -10.14 -5.79 -6.72
C THR A 54 -11.10 -6.68 -7.52
N ASN A 55 -11.98 -6.04 -8.29
CA ASN A 55 -12.91 -6.70 -9.20
C ASN A 55 -13.00 -5.99 -10.55
N ASP A 56 -13.73 -6.58 -11.49
CA ASP A 56 -13.95 -6.04 -12.84
C ASP A 56 -14.70 -4.68 -12.84
N GLY A 57 -15.31 -4.31 -11.71
CA GLY A 57 -16.00 -3.04 -11.49
C GLY A 57 -15.09 -1.85 -11.18
N LYS A 58 -13.77 -2.02 -11.24
CA LYS A 58 -12.75 -0.99 -10.90
C LYS A 58 -12.83 -0.48 -9.45
N THR A 59 -13.44 -1.25 -8.56
CA THR A 59 -13.41 -0.99 -7.11
C THR A 59 -12.33 -1.85 -6.48
N PHE A 60 -11.65 -1.30 -5.48
CA PHE A 60 -10.65 -2.04 -4.71
C PHE A 60 -10.79 -1.78 -3.21
N ASP A 61 -10.31 -2.74 -2.42
CA ASP A 61 -10.21 -2.67 -0.97
C ASP A 61 -8.86 -3.26 -0.51
N PHE A 62 -8.53 -3.13 0.77
CA PHE A 62 -7.31 -3.68 1.35
C PHE A 62 -7.59 -4.59 2.53
N GLU A 63 -6.86 -5.71 2.53
CA GLU A 63 -6.74 -6.55 3.70
C GLU A 63 -5.33 -6.40 4.25
N ALA A 64 -5.19 -6.26 5.56
CA ALA A 64 -3.91 -6.18 6.22
C ALA A 64 -3.95 -6.95 7.54
N VAL A 65 -2.95 -7.81 7.76
CA VAL A 65 -2.79 -8.58 9.00
C VAL A 65 -1.43 -8.27 9.59
N GLY A 66 -1.41 -7.93 10.88
CA GLY A 66 -0.15 -7.68 11.59
C GLY A 66 0.70 -8.94 11.64
N CYS A 67 1.98 -8.83 11.32
CA CYS A 67 2.92 -9.95 11.33
C CYS A 67 3.63 -10.13 12.68
N ARG A 68 3.03 -9.62 13.76
CA ARG A 68 3.51 -9.88 15.12
C ARG A 68 2.95 -11.23 15.55
N ASP A 69 3.84 -12.18 15.78
CA ASP A 69 3.53 -13.46 16.45
C ASP A 69 2.91 -13.22 17.85
#